data_AF-A0A1J1IK46-F1
#
_entry.id   AF-A0A1J1IK46-F1
#
_cell.length_a   1.000
_cell.length_b   1.000
_cell.length_c   1.000
_cell.angle_alpha   90.00
_cell.angle_beta   90.00
_cell.angle_gamma   90.00
#
_symmetry.space_group_name_H-M   'P 1'
#
loop_
_entity.id
_entity.type
_entity.pdbx_description
1 polymer ?
#
loop_
_entity_poly.entity_id
_entity_poly.type
_entity_poly.pdbx_seq_one_letter_code
_entity_poly.pdbx_strand_id
1 'polypeptide(L)'
;MPQEINVEKHSNGIENGKSNGFKEQKDDSSSTTLSSKISSQAFSIIEAYPYETIDKIANFLLERTKLRPKIGIICGSGLGHLADNLTDADSFSYEDIPNFPVSTVEGHAGKMIFGLLDGIPVMCMQGRFHYYEGYSLAKCAMPVRVMKLVGCTHLIATNAAGGLNSNYNVGDIMIVKDHINIMGFAGNSPLQGPNDTRFGSRFPPMCRAYDPEYIKVAQKVGEEIGMEIHTGVYICVGGPNYETVAELKMWKLLGVDAVGMSTVHEVITARHCDMKVFAFSLITNKCETEYESHEETNHDDVVTIGLKRRDLLTKYVTKMVDEINESIFFPYKMIDDIANFLLERTKLRPKIGIICGSGLGHLADNLTDADSFSYEDIPNFPVSTVEGHAGKMIFGLLDGIPVMCMQGRFHYYEGYSLAKCAMPVRVMKLVGCTHLIATNAAGGLNSNYNVGDIMIVKDHINIMGFAGNSPLQGPNDTRFGPRFPPMSKAYDPDLIVTALKIAKEMGIDKEIYTGVYTCLGGPNYETVAELKMWNLLGVDAVGMSTVHEVITARHCDMKVFAFSLITNKCVTEYESNEEANHEEVMSIGSLKQETMTKLVTEMVKKINKSN
;
A
#
# COMPACT_ATOMS: atom_id res chain seq x y z
N MET A 1 36.28 -52.05 58.05
CA MET A 1 36.26 -50.57 58.01
C MET A 1 37.34 -50.11 57.06
N PRO A 2 37.13 -49.07 56.23
CA PRO A 2 35.98 -48.14 56.10
C PRO A 2 35.11 -48.45 54.85
N GLN A 3 33.78 -48.23 54.81
CA GLN A 3 32.99 -46.98 54.60
C GLN A 3 33.38 -46.24 53.29
N GLU A 4 32.50 -45.78 52.39
CA GLU A 4 31.06 -45.51 52.40
C GLU A 4 30.51 -45.38 50.95
N ILE A 5 29.31 -45.93 50.74
CA ILE A 5 28.16 -45.50 49.90
C ILE A 5 28.40 -44.63 48.65
N ASN A 6 27.95 -45.13 47.48
CA ASN A 6 27.03 -44.36 46.62
C ASN A 6 26.17 -45.29 45.74
N VAL A 7 24.86 -45.04 45.75
CA VAL A 7 23.83 -45.87 45.12
C VAL A 7 23.47 -45.27 43.77
N GLU A 8 23.84 -45.94 42.67
CA GLU A 8 23.28 -45.69 41.34
C GLU A 8 22.23 -46.75 40.98
N LYS A 9 21.09 -46.27 40.50
CA LYS A 9 19.89 -47.05 40.19
C LYS A 9 20.07 -47.86 38.91
N HIS A 10 19.92 -49.18 39.04
CA HIS A 10 19.75 -50.12 37.94
C HIS A 10 18.26 -50.39 37.67
N SER A 11 17.88 -50.26 36.39
CA SER A 11 17.19 -51.26 35.55
C SER A 11 15.84 -51.86 36.00
N ASN A 12 14.83 -51.91 35.11
CA ASN A 12 14.65 -52.97 34.10
C ASN A 12 13.23 -53.07 33.53
N GLY A 13 13.17 -53.37 32.23
CA GLY A 13 12.21 -54.29 31.60
C GLY A 13 11.11 -53.64 30.76
N ILE A 14 10.68 -54.14 29.59
CA ILE A 14 10.87 -55.39 28.80
C ILE A 14 10.31 -55.03 27.40
N GLU A 15 11.04 -55.21 26.27
CA GLU A 15 10.88 -56.30 25.27
C GLU A 15 9.46 -56.41 24.66
N ASN A 16 9.14 -56.51 23.36
CA ASN A 16 9.69 -57.10 22.12
C ASN A 16 8.86 -56.50 20.94
N GLY A 17 9.22 -56.42 19.66
CA GLY A 17 10.34 -56.92 18.87
C GLY A 17 9.96 -56.90 17.37
N LYS A 18 11.02 -56.99 16.54
CA LYS A 18 11.10 -57.44 15.14
C LYS A 18 11.09 -56.42 13.99
N SER A 19 12.21 -56.53 13.30
CA SER A 19 12.77 -55.87 12.14
C SER A 19 12.26 -56.45 10.82
N ASN A 20 12.33 -55.66 9.75
CA ASN A 20 13.30 -55.86 8.65
C ASN A 20 13.03 -54.87 7.52
N GLY A 21 14.10 -54.23 7.05
CA GLY A 21 14.08 -53.31 5.93
C GLY A 21 14.23 -53.99 4.56
N PHE A 22 13.81 -53.21 3.56
CA PHE A 22 14.21 -53.13 2.16
C PHE A 22 13.76 -54.20 1.16
N LYS A 23 12.90 -53.74 0.23
CA LYS A 23 13.15 -53.81 -1.21
C LYS A 23 12.49 -52.63 -1.93
N GLU A 24 13.30 -51.90 -2.69
CA GLU A 24 12.87 -50.90 -3.67
C GLU A 24 11.92 -51.53 -4.70
N GLN A 25 10.82 -50.83 -5.00
CA GLN A 25 10.07 -51.03 -6.24
C GLN A 25 9.85 -49.67 -6.89
N LYS A 26 10.13 -49.67 -8.19
CA LYS A 26 10.28 -48.55 -9.12
C LYS A 26 9.05 -47.65 -9.18
N ASP A 27 9.33 -46.39 -9.51
CA ASP A 27 8.41 -45.38 -10.02
C ASP A 27 7.27 -45.98 -10.85
N ASP A 28 6.05 -45.65 -10.47
CA ASP A 28 4.95 -45.54 -11.41
C ASP A 28 4.29 -44.16 -11.22
N SER A 29 4.46 -43.34 -12.24
CA SER A 29 3.96 -41.97 -12.34
C SER A 29 2.43 -41.94 -12.28
N SER A 30 1.85 -41.63 -11.12
CA SER A 30 0.39 -41.34 -11.03
C SER A 30 -0.05 -40.47 -9.85
N SER A 31 0.87 -39.82 -9.13
CA SER A 31 0.52 -39.01 -7.94
C SER A 31 -0.28 -37.74 -8.23
N THR A 32 -0.46 -37.35 -9.50
CA THR A 32 -1.28 -36.19 -9.91
C THR A 32 -2.79 -36.45 -9.95
N THR A 33 -3.29 -37.62 -9.55
CA THR A 33 -4.70 -37.98 -9.80
C THR A 33 -5.58 -38.21 -8.57
N LEU A 34 -5.08 -38.15 -7.33
CA LEU A 34 -5.95 -38.27 -6.14
C LEU A 34 -6.24 -36.94 -5.45
N SER A 35 -5.21 -36.10 -5.24
CA SER A 35 -5.37 -34.75 -4.67
C SER A 35 -6.18 -33.82 -5.57
N SER A 36 -5.95 -33.86 -6.89
CA SER A 36 -6.71 -33.09 -7.89
C SER A 36 -8.16 -33.55 -8.01
N LYS A 37 -8.41 -34.87 -7.95
CA LYS A 37 -9.77 -35.43 -7.99
C LYS A 37 -10.56 -35.12 -6.72
N ILE A 38 -9.95 -35.26 -5.54
CA ILE A 38 -10.59 -34.91 -4.25
C ILE A 38 -10.88 -33.40 -4.18
N SER A 39 -9.96 -32.56 -4.66
CA SER A 39 -10.21 -31.12 -4.82
C SER A 39 -11.43 -30.87 -5.71
N SER A 40 -11.45 -31.41 -6.94
CA SER A 40 -12.56 -31.21 -7.88
C SER A 40 -13.92 -31.74 -7.39
N GLN A 41 -13.96 -32.84 -6.63
CA GLN A 41 -15.18 -33.38 -6.04
C GLN A 41 -15.66 -32.57 -4.83
N ALA A 42 -14.76 -32.06 -3.98
CA ALA A 42 -15.13 -31.17 -2.87
C ALA A 42 -15.70 -29.82 -3.39
N PHE A 43 -15.17 -29.32 -4.51
CA PHE A 43 -15.73 -28.16 -5.23
C PHE A 43 -17.11 -28.42 -5.86
N SER A 44 -17.56 -29.67 -5.96
CA SER A 44 -18.90 -30.01 -6.48
C SER A 44 -19.99 -30.06 -5.39
N ILE A 45 -19.59 -30.18 -4.11
CA ILE A 45 -20.52 -30.33 -2.96
C ILE A 45 -20.81 -28.97 -2.30
N ILE A 46 -19.83 -28.07 -2.32
CA ILE A 46 -19.97 -26.66 -1.97
C ILE A 46 -19.89 -25.94 -3.31
N GLU A 47 -20.87 -25.12 -3.71
CA GLU A 47 -20.84 -24.30 -4.94
C GLU A 47 -19.66 -23.29 -4.95
N ALA A 48 -18.44 -23.79 -4.96
CA ALA A 48 -17.22 -23.00 -4.94
C ALA A 48 -16.70 -22.91 -6.37
N TYR A 49 -16.42 -21.69 -6.81
CA TYR A 49 -15.93 -21.42 -8.15
C TYR A 49 -14.43 -21.72 -8.21
N PRO A 50 -13.98 -22.66 -9.07
CA PRO A 50 -12.56 -22.86 -9.34
C PRO A 50 -11.94 -21.58 -9.88
N TYR A 51 -10.67 -21.34 -9.57
CA TYR A 51 -9.92 -20.18 -10.06
C TYR A 51 -10.05 -20.03 -11.58
N GLU A 52 -9.97 -21.14 -12.33
CA GLU A 52 -10.01 -21.15 -13.78
C GLU A 52 -11.35 -20.65 -14.33
N THR A 53 -12.44 -20.82 -13.58
CA THR A 53 -13.75 -20.26 -13.94
C THR A 53 -13.76 -18.74 -13.74
N ILE A 54 -13.22 -18.28 -12.61
CA ILE A 54 -13.15 -16.84 -12.27
C ILE A 54 -12.19 -16.13 -13.24
N ASP A 55 -11.07 -16.75 -13.59
CA ASP A 55 -10.09 -16.24 -14.55
C ASP A 55 -10.70 -16.11 -15.95
N LYS A 56 -11.49 -17.09 -16.40
CA LYS A 56 -12.25 -16.99 -17.66
C LYS A 56 -13.23 -15.82 -17.66
N ILE A 57 -13.91 -15.58 -16.53
CA ILE A 57 -14.81 -14.42 -16.39
C ILE A 57 -14.03 -13.12 -16.49
N ALA A 58 -12.92 -13.00 -15.76
CA ALA A 58 -12.07 -11.80 -15.79
C ALA A 58 -11.52 -11.54 -17.19
N ASN A 59 -11.02 -12.58 -17.88
CA ASN A 59 -10.52 -12.47 -19.25
C ASN A 59 -11.62 -12.08 -20.25
N PHE A 60 -12.83 -12.66 -20.12
CA PHE A 60 -13.98 -12.28 -20.94
C PHE A 60 -14.26 -10.77 -20.87
N LEU A 61 -14.19 -10.18 -19.67
CA LEU A 61 -14.36 -8.75 -19.46
C LEU A 61 -13.16 -7.95 -19.99
N LEU A 62 -11.92 -8.35 -19.66
CA LEU A 62 -10.69 -7.65 -20.06
C LEU A 62 -10.46 -7.57 -21.58
N GLU A 63 -10.99 -8.53 -22.34
CA GLU A 63 -11.00 -8.52 -23.81
C GLU A 63 -11.98 -7.50 -24.40
N ARG A 64 -13.02 -7.12 -23.64
CA ARG A 64 -14.13 -6.28 -24.11
C ARG A 64 -14.11 -4.86 -23.57
N THR A 65 -13.16 -4.54 -22.69
CA THR A 65 -12.91 -3.18 -22.23
C THR A 65 -11.44 -2.81 -22.32
N LYS A 66 -11.17 -1.54 -22.64
CA LYS A 66 -9.80 -0.98 -22.60
C LYS A 66 -9.44 -0.48 -21.20
N LEU A 67 -10.41 -0.30 -20.32
CA LEU A 67 -10.20 0.23 -18.98
C LEU A 67 -9.49 -0.79 -18.08
N ARG A 68 -8.61 -0.31 -17.20
CA ARG A 68 -7.85 -1.13 -16.25
C ARG A 68 -8.00 -0.54 -14.83
N PRO A 69 -9.19 -0.70 -14.23
CA PRO A 69 -9.52 -0.06 -12.97
C PRO A 69 -8.71 -0.62 -11.80
N LYS A 70 -8.41 0.26 -10.83
CA LYS A 70 -7.81 -0.14 -9.54
C LYS A 70 -8.80 -0.17 -8.39
N ILE A 71 -9.98 0.40 -8.59
CA ILE A 71 -11.04 0.53 -7.59
C ILE A 71 -12.27 -0.22 -8.11
N GLY A 72 -12.71 -1.22 -7.35
CA GLY A 72 -14.01 -1.86 -7.50
C GLY A 72 -15.04 -1.19 -6.60
N ILE A 73 -16.28 -1.05 -7.07
CA ILE A 73 -17.38 -0.46 -6.31
C ILE A 73 -18.56 -1.45 -6.33
N ILE A 74 -19.14 -1.75 -5.17
CA ILE A 74 -20.36 -2.55 -5.09
C ILE A 74 -21.51 -1.63 -4.70
N CYS A 75 -22.33 -1.32 -5.69
CA CYS A 75 -23.41 -0.35 -5.62
C CYS A 75 -24.67 -1.06 -5.09
N GLY A 76 -25.08 -0.75 -3.85
CA GLY A 76 -26.16 -1.42 -3.14
C GLY A 76 -27.57 -0.93 -3.44
N SER A 77 -28.56 -1.46 -2.71
CA SER A 77 -29.95 -1.00 -2.80
C SER A 77 -30.04 0.51 -2.57
N GLY A 78 -30.68 1.22 -3.50
CA GLY A 78 -30.77 2.69 -3.49
C GLY A 78 -29.53 3.45 -4.00
N LEU A 79 -28.45 2.74 -4.34
CA LEU A 79 -27.16 3.31 -4.78
C LEU A 79 -26.77 2.93 -6.22
N GLY A 80 -27.63 2.18 -6.92
CA GLY A 80 -27.39 1.77 -8.31
C GLY A 80 -27.15 2.95 -9.26
N HIS A 81 -27.75 4.11 -8.99
CA HIS A 81 -27.58 5.31 -9.82
C HIS A 81 -26.17 5.89 -9.84
N LEU A 82 -25.32 5.53 -8.89
CA LEU A 82 -23.92 5.90 -8.95
C LEU A 82 -23.27 5.43 -10.26
N ALA A 83 -23.66 4.24 -10.73
CA ALA A 83 -23.13 3.65 -11.94
C ALA A 83 -23.61 4.36 -13.22
N ASP A 84 -24.77 5.04 -13.16
CA ASP A 84 -25.34 5.79 -14.29
C ASP A 84 -24.52 7.06 -14.60
N ASN A 85 -23.70 7.53 -13.66
CA ASN A 85 -22.86 8.72 -13.82
C ASN A 85 -21.47 8.41 -14.39
N LEU A 86 -21.16 7.14 -14.70
CA LEU A 86 -19.89 6.77 -15.29
C LEU A 86 -19.83 7.22 -16.75
N THR A 87 -18.72 7.86 -17.11
CA THR A 87 -18.42 8.27 -18.49
C THR A 87 -17.56 7.22 -19.19
N ASP A 88 -17.54 7.21 -20.53
CA ASP A 88 -16.81 6.22 -21.34
C ASP A 88 -17.05 4.76 -20.89
N ALA A 89 -18.31 4.44 -20.60
CA ALA A 89 -18.66 3.22 -19.90
C ALA A 89 -18.86 2.01 -20.83
N ASP A 90 -18.19 0.91 -20.53
CA ASP A 90 -18.48 -0.42 -21.06
C ASP A 90 -19.38 -1.16 -20.05
N SER A 91 -20.61 -1.48 -20.45
CA SER A 91 -21.62 -2.10 -19.58
C SER A 91 -21.93 -3.53 -20.01
N PHE A 92 -21.90 -4.46 -19.06
CA PHE A 92 -22.14 -5.89 -19.28
C PHE A 92 -23.27 -6.37 -18.36
N SER A 93 -24.36 -6.86 -18.93
CA SER A 93 -25.43 -7.50 -18.13
C SER A 93 -24.88 -8.76 -17.48
N TYR A 94 -25.27 -9.07 -16.26
CA TYR A 94 -24.83 -10.29 -15.56
C TYR A 94 -25.18 -11.56 -16.33
N GLU A 95 -26.30 -11.56 -17.05
CA GLU A 95 -26.74 -12.68 -17.90
C GLU A 95 -25.79 -12.96 -19.07
N ASP A 96 -25.09 -11.93 -19.57
CA ASP A 96 -24.16 -12.03 -20.69
C ASP A 96 -22.76 -12.46 -20.24
N ILE A 97 -22.48 -12.44 -18.93
CA ILE A 97 -21.18 -12.82 -18.37
C ILE A 97 -21.19 -14.33 -18.08
N PRO A 98 -20.29 -15.12 -18.69
CA PRO A 98 -20.31 -16.58 -18.54
C PRO A 98 -20.20 -17.03 -17.08
N ASN A 99 -21.11 -17.89 -16.60
CA ASN A 99 -21.13 -18.43 -15.23
C ASN A 99 -21.33 -17.38 -14.12
N PHE A 100 -21.75 -16.17 -14.45
CA PHE A 100 -22.04 -15.12 -13.48
C PHE A 100 -23.43 -15.33 -12.84
N PRO A 101 -23.63 -14.99 -11.56
CA PRO A 101 -24.95 -15.00 -10.94
C PRO A 101 -25.84 -13.88 -11.48
N VAL A 102 -27.16 -14.06 -11.40
CA VAL A 102 -28.16 -13.07 -11.83
C VAL A 102 -28.88 -12.51 -10.61
N SER A 103 -29.09 -11.20 -10.56
CA SER A 103 -29.76 -10.56 -9.42
C SER A 103 -31.28 -10.64 -9.61
N THR A 104 -32.00 -11.01 -8.55
CA THR A 104 -33.47 -11.18 -8.58
C THR A 104 -34.21 -10.14 -7.74
N VAL A 105 -33.47 -9.26 -7.05
CA VAL A 105 -34.02 -8.25 -6.14
C VAL A 105 -34.41 -6.98 -6.89
N GLU A 106 -35.57 -6.43 -6.58
CA GLU A 106 -36.01 -5.15 -7.13
C GLU A 106 -35.06 -4.00 -6.75
N GLY A 107 -34.70 -3.17 -7.74
CA GLY A 107 -33.72 -2.10 -7.60
C GLY A 107 -32.28 -2.49 -7.95
N HIS A 108 -32.02 -3.75 -8.31
CA HIS A 108 -30.72 -4.23 -8.76
C HIS A 108 -30.72 -4.40 -10.29
N ALA A 109 -30.04 -3.50 -11.01
CA ALA A 109 -30.05 -3.50 -12.47
C ALA A 109 -29.33 -4.72 -13.10
N GLY A 110 -28.47 -5.39 -12.33
CA GLY A 110 -27.81 -6.62 -12.76
C GLY A 110 -26.71 -6.38 -13.78
N LYS A 111 -25.86 -5.36 -13.59
CA LYS A 111 -24.81 -4.99 -14.55
C LYS A 111 -23.44 -4.82 -13.92
N MET A 112 -22.41 -5.30 -14.62
CA MET A 112 -21.01 -4.99 -14.36
C MET A 112 -20.59 -3.86 -15.29
N ILE A 113 -20.16 -2.73 -14.74
CA ILE A 113 -19.86 -1.52 -15.52
C ILE A 113 -18.42 -1.10 -15.28
N PHE A 114 -17.68 -0.96 -16.38
CA PHE A 114 -16.37 -0.31 -16.40
C PHE A 114 -16.58 1.10 -16.92
N GLY A 115 -16.06 2.11 -16.23
CA GLY A 115 -16.19 3.49 -16.70
C GLY A 115 -15.30 4.45 -15.94
N LEU A 116 -15.38 5.72 -16.29
CA LEU A 116 -14.65 6.79 -15.64
C LEU A 116 -15.57 7.54 -14.67
N LEU A 117 -15.20 7.54 -13.39
CA LEU A 117 -15.79 8.42 -12.37
C LEU A 117 -14.81 9.57 -12.14
N ASP A 118 -15.19 10.79 -12.51
CA ASP A 118 -14.32 11.98 -12.57
C ASP A 118 -12.96 11.72 -13.26
N GLY A 119 -13.00 11.00 -14.40
CA GLY A 119 -11.81 10.64 -15.17
C GLY A 119 -11.00 9.46 -14.61
N ILE A 120 -11.39 8.89 -13.46
CA ILE A 120 -10.71 7.75 -12.84
C ILE A 120 -11.38 6.44 -13.26
N PRO A 121 -10.63 5.46 -13.81
CA PRO A 121 -11.19 4.16 -14.17
C PRO A 121 -11.64 3.35 -12.94
N VAL A 122 -12.93 3.01 -12.91
CA VAL A 122 -13.57 2.17 -11.88
C VAL A 122 -14.33 0.99 -12.49
N MET A 123 -14.56 -0.04 -11.67
CA MET A 123 -15.45 -1.17 -11.98
C MET A 123 -16.60 -1.19 -10.97
N CYS A 124 -17.82 -0.79 -11.34
CA CYS A 124 -19.00 -0.87 -10.45
C CYS A 124 -19.87 -2.09 -10.77
N MET A 125 -20.31 -2.77 -9.72
CA MET A 125 -21.45 -3.67 -9.73
C MET A 125 -22.73 -2.88 -9.47
N GLN A 126 -23.56 -2.71 -10.49
CA GLN A 126 -24.87 -2.07 -10.38
C GLN A 126 -25.91 -3.13 -9.94
N GLY A 127 -25.97 -3.34 -8.63
CA GLY A 127 -26.72 -4.42 -8.00
C GLY A 127 -25.81 -5.57 -7.58
N ARG A 128 -26.09 -6.16 -6.42
CA ARG A 128 -25.38 -7.30 -5.84
C ARG A 128 -26.27 -8.54 -5.70
N PHE A 129 -25.69 -9.57 -5.10
CA PHE A 129 -26.34 -10.83 -4.78
C PHE A 129 -26.43 -11.00 -3.25
N HIS A 130 -27.49 -11.65 -2.79
CA HIS A 130 -27.74 -11.90 -1.38
C HIS A 130 -27.93 -13.38 -1.11
N TYR A 131 -27.63 -13.77 0.13
CA TYR A 131 -27.81 -15.14 0.58
C TYR A 131 -29.29 -15.58 0.55
N TYR A 132 -30.21 -14.69 0.91
CA TYR A 132 -31.65 -14.99 0.90
C TYR A 132 -32.23 -15.24 -0.50
N GLU A 133 -31.52 -14.89 -1.58
CA GLU A 133 -31.91 -15.24 -2.96
C GLU A 133 -31.66 -16.73 -3.27
N GLY A 134 -31.12 -17.49 -2.31
CA GLY A 134 -30.80 -18.91 -2.43
C GLY A 134 -29.37 -19.18 -2.90
N TYR A 135 -28.55 -18.13 -3.04
CA TYR A 135 -27.13 -18.26 -3.40
C TYR A 135 -26.26 -18.57 -2.20
N SER A 136 -25.21 -19.38 -2.41
CA SER A 136 -24.15 -19.52 -1.42
C SER A 136 -23.38 -18.21 -1.23
N LEU A 137 -22.82 -17.97 -0.03
CA LEU A 137 -22.02 -16.76 0.22
C LEU A 137 -20.78 -16.69 -0.68
N ALA A 138 -20.21 -17.83 -1.06
CA ALA A 138 -19.11 -17.91 -2.03
C ALA A 138 -19.54 -17.39 -3.41
N LYS A 139 -20.76 -17.73 -3.85
CA LYS A 139 -21.34 -17.23 -5.11
C LYS A 139 -21.67 -15.74 -5.04
N CYS A 140 -22.23 -15.27 -3.92
CA CYS A 140 -22.48 -13.83 -3.73
C CYS A 140 -21.19 -13.01 -3.78
N ALA A 141 -20.10 -13.53 -3.21
CA ALA A 141 -18.81 -12.82 -3.14
C ALA A 141 -17.88 -13.09 -4.34
N MET A 142 -18.23 -14.02 -5.25
CA MET A 142 -17.42 -14.36 -6.43
C MET A 142 -17.01 -13.14 -7.28
N PRO A 143 -17.88 -12.13 -7.50
CA PRO A 143 -17.51 -10.92 -8.24
C PRO A 143 -16.29 -10.18 -7.69
N VAL A 144 -16.04 -10.25 -6.38
CA VAL A 144 -14.86 -9.61 -5.77
C VAL A 144 -13.56 -10.28 -6.26
N ARG A 145 -13.57 -11.61 -6.43
CA ARG A 145 -12.43 -12.32 -7.03
C ARG A 145 -12.25 -11.97 -8.50
N VAL A 146 -13.35 -11.74 -9.23
CA VAL A 146 -13.29 -11.22 -10.61
C VAL A 146 -12.66 -9.83 -10.63
N MET A 147 -13.10 -8.90 -9.76
CA MET A 147 -12.49 -7.58 -9.63
C MET A 147 -10.98 -7.67 -9.34
N LYS A 148 -10.57 -8.58 -8.45
CA LYS A 148 -9.14 -8.84 -8.16
C LYS A 148 -8.38 -9.26 -9.42
N LEU A 149 -8.90 -10.21 -10.21
CA LEU A 149 -8.24 -10.69 -11.43
C LEU A 149 -8.25 -9.67 -12.57
N VAL A 150 -9.27 -8.81 -12.63
CA VAL A 150 -9.30 -7.63 -13.52
C VAL A 150 -8.22 -6.61 -13.16
N GLY A 151 -7.76 -6.60 -11.91
CA GLY A 151 -6.65 -5.79 -11.42
C GLY A 151 -7.02 -4.75 -10.37
N CYS A 152 -8.25 -4.78 -9.85
CA CYS A 152 -8.65 -3.96 -8.71
C CYS A 152 -7.87 -4.38 -7.46
N THR A 153 -7.35 -3.39 -6.75
CA THR A 153 -6.65 -3.57 -5.46
C THR A 153 -7.38 -2.90 -4.30
N HIS A 154 -8.49 -2.21 -4.60
CA HIS A 154 -9.32 -1.46 -3.65
C HIS A 154 -10.78 -1.78 -3.90
N LEU A 155 -11.57 -1.87 -2.82
CA LEU A 155 -13.00 -2.11 -2.85
C LEU A 155 -13.74 -1.04 -2.04
N ILE A 156 -14.74 -0.41 -2.66
CA ILE A 156 -15.75 0.40 -1.98
C ILE A 156 -17.05 -0.42 -1.95
N ALA A 157 -17.48 -0.87 -0.78
CA ALA A 157 -18.72 -1.61 -0.62
C ALA A 157 -19.79 -0.72 0.03
N THR A 158 -21.00 -0.71 -0.53
CA THR A 158 -22.06 0.20 -0.08
C THR A 158 -23.35 -0.56 0.22
N ASN A 159 -24.13 -0.19 1.23
CA ASN A 159 -25.41 -0.87 1.48
C ASN A 159 -26.46 0.08 2.05
N ALA A 160 -27.72 -0.35 1.99
CA ALA A 160 -28.76 0.15 2.85
C ALA A 160 -28.79 -0.67 4.14
N ALA A 161 -29.07 -0.03 5.27
CA ALA A 161 -29.11 -0.66 6.58
C ALA A 161 -30.20 -0.07 7.49
N GLY A 162 -30.73 -0.89 8.39
CA GLY A 162 -31.55 -0.44 9.50
C GLY A 162 -30.67 0.15 10.60
N GLY A 163 -30.97 1.36 11.04
CA GLY A 163 -30.25 2.05 12.11
C GLY A 163 -30.70 1.58 13.48
N LEU A 164 -29.81 0.94 14.24
CA LEU A 164 -30.08 0.44 15.59
C LEU A 164 -29.58 1.39 16.68
N ASN A 165 -28.54 2.17 16.37
CA ASN A 165 -28.08 3.25 17.23
C ASN A 165 -29.13 4.38 17.25
N SER A 166 -29.62 4.73 18.44
CA SER A 166 -30.67 5.74 18.62
C SER A 166 -30.29 7.14 18.18
N ASN A 167 -28.98 7.41 18.03
CA ASN A 167 -28.49 8.70 17.55
C ASN A 167 -28.54 8.83 16.02
N TYR A 168 -28.82 7.74 15.30
CA TYR A 168 -28.88 7.77 13.84
C TYR A 168 -30.27 8.17 13.36
N ASN A 169 -30.30 8.86 12.22
CA ASN A 169 -31.51 9.28 11.53
C ASN A 169 -31.60 8.65 10.14
N VAL A 170 -32.83 8.55 9.63
CA VAL A 170 -33.06 8.09 8.27
C VAL A 170 -32.40 9.05 7.28
N GLY A 171 -31.60 8.50 6.39
CA GLY A 171 -30.79 9.22 5.42
C GLY A 171 -29.36 9.53 5.87
N ASP A 172 -28.99 9.19 7.11
CA ASP A 172 -27.62 9.35 7.58
C ASP A 172 -26.68 8.34 6.92
N ILE A 173 -25.38 8.66 6.90
CA ILE A 173 -24.32 7.76 6.46
C ILE A 173 -23.56 7.25 7.66
N MET A 174 -23.39 5.92 7.73
CA MET A 174 -22.53 5.27 8.70
C MET A 174 -21.33 4.63 8.00
N ILE A 175 -20.12 5.12 8.27
CA ILE A 175 -18.88 4.41 7.92
C ILE A 175 -18.81 3.13 8.74
N VAL A 176 -18.58 2.00 8.07
CA VAL A 176 -18.40 0.72 8.74
C VAL A 176 -16.97 0.62 9.26
N LYS A 177 -16.76 0.73 10.57
CA LYS A 177 -15.44 0.53 11.20
C LYS A 177 -15.15 -0.93 11.51
N ASP A 178 -16.20 -1.72 11.72
CA ASP A 178 -16.11 -3.15 12.01
C ASP A 178 -17.43 -3.86 11.65
N HIS A 179 -17.42 -5.18 11.63
CA HIS A 179 -18.63 -5.97 11.44
C HIS A 179 -18.78 -7.16 12.38
N ILE A 180 -20.03 -7.57 12.58
CA ILE A 180 -20.37 -8.88 13.17
C ILE A 180 -20.93 -9.77 12.07
N ASN A 181 -20.29 -10.93 11.85
CA ASN A 181 -20.69 -11.90 10.84
C ASN A 181 -21.47 -13.07 11.48
N ILE A 182 -22.79 -12.91 11.69
CA ILE A 182 -23.63 -13.93 12.33
C ILE A 182 -23.64 -15.23 11.51
N MET A 183 -23.75 -15.12 10.18
CA MET A 183 -23.70 -16.29 9.30
C MET A 183 -22.35 -17.03 9.42
N GLY A 184 -21.26 -16.28 9.55
CA GLY A 184 -19.92 -16.82 9.75
C GLY A 184 -19.76 -17.60 11.05
N PHE A 185 -20.36 -17.12 12.15
CA PHE A 185 -20.36 -17.88 13.42
C PHE A 185 -21.09 -19.21 13.32
N ALA A 186 -22.11 -19.30 12.46
CA ALA A 186 -22.80 -20.56 12.15
C ALA A 186 -22.05 -21.45 11.13
N GLY A 187 -20.83 -21.07 10.74
CA GLY A 187 -19.99 -21.81 9.80
C GLY A 187 -20.24 -21.49 8.32
N ASN A 188 -21.19 -20.60 8.00
CA ASN A 188 -21.46 -20.17 6.63
C ASN A 188 -20.58 -18.97 6.29
N SER A 189 -19.55 -19.20 5.47
CA SER A 189 -18.56 -18.20 5.09
C SER A 189 -18.20 -18.34 3.61
N PRO A 190 -17.90 -17.23 2.88
CA PRO A 190 -17.43 -17.32 1.50
C PRO A 190 -16.09 -18.06 1.37
N LEU A 191 -15.37 -18.29 2.47
CA LEU A 191 -14.10 -19.02 2.51
C LEU A 191 -14.25 -20.47 3.02
N GLN A 192 -15.48 -20.94 3.20
CA GLN A 192 -15.77 -22.33 3.54
C GLN A 192 -15.38 -23.26 2.37
N GLY A 193 -14.81 -24.43 2.66
CA GLY A 193 -14.32 -25.37 1.65
C GLY A 193 -12.83 -25.21 1.34
N PRO A 194 -12.31 -25.79 0.24
CA PRO A 194 -10.90 -25.71 -0.15
C PRO A 194 -10.41 -24.26 -0.33
N ASN A 195 -9.19 -23.96 0.11
CA ASN A 195 -8.57 -22.65 -0.11
C ASN A 195 -7.67 -22.67 -1.35
N ASP A 196 -7.90 -21.74 -2.26
CA ASP A 196 -6.98 -21.48 -3.38
C ASP A 196 -5.97 -20.39 -2.97
N THR A 197 -4.70 -20.79 -2.85
CA THR A 197 -3.62 -19.90 -2.40
C THR A 197 -3.28 -18.80 -3.40
N ARG A 198 -3.77 -18.87 -4.65
CA ARG A 198 -3.63 -17.79 -5.63
C ARG A 198 -4.47 -16.56 -5.29
N PHE A 199 -5.56 -16.74 -4.52
CA PHE A 199 -6.34 -15.62 -3.99
C PHE A 199 -5.78 -15.13 -2.67
N GLY A 200 -5.47 -16.04 -1.74
CA GLY A 200 -4.75 -15.67 -0.52
C GLY A 200 -4.71 -16.76 0.56
N SER A 201 -4.40 -16.33 1.78
CA SER A 201 -4.17 -17.21 2.93
C SER A 201 -5.41 -18.02 3.32
N ARG A 202 -5.21 -19.25 3.80
CA ARG A 202 -6.26 -20.09 4.40
C ARG A 202 -6.95 -19.41 5.59
N PHE A 203 -6.23 -18.57 6.32
CA PHE A 203 -6.69 -17.90 7.54
C PHE A 203 -6.38 -16.40 7.46
N PRO A 204 -7.15 -15.61 6.70
CA PRO A 204 -6.94 -14.17 6.62
C PRO A 204 -7.38 -13.47 7.92
N PRO A 205 -6.58 -12.52 8.45
CA PRO A 205 -6.98 -11.74 9.61
C PRO A 205 -8.03 -10.68 9.24
N MET A 206 -9.07 -10.55 10.08
CA MET A 206 -10.17 -9.60 9.87
C MET A 206 -10.14 -8.39 10.83
N CYS A 207 -9.19 -8.32 11.76
CA CYS A 207 -9.07 -7.20 12.73
C CYS A 207 -8.78 -5.83 12.09
N ARG A 208 -8.40 -5.81 10.81
CA ARG A 208 -8.24 -4.60 9.98
C ARG A 208 -8.93 -4.81 8.63
N ALA A 209 -10.16 -5.31 8.68
CA ALA A 209 -10.95 -5.57 7.48
C ALA A 209 -11.32 -4.27 6.74
N TYR A 210 -11.51 -3.18 7.48
CA TYR A 210 -11.75 -1.85 6.93
C TYR A 210 -10.46 -1.03 7.12
N ASP A 211 -10.00 -0.37 6.04
CA ASP A 211 -8.72 0.35 6.06
C ASP A 211 -8.83 1.62 6.93
N PRO A 212 -8.01 1.77 8.00
CA PRO A 212 -8.10 2.92 8.91
C PRO A 212 -7.85 4.26 8.23
N GLU A 213 -7.03 4.30 7.17
CA GLU A 213 -6.78 5.53 6.43
C GLU A 213 -8.01 5.89 5.60
N TYR A 214 -8.72 4.91 5.03
CA TYR A 214 -9.98 5.19 4.32
C TYR A 214 -11.10 5.65 5.25
N ILE A 215 -11.13 5.20 6.50
CA ILE A 215 -12.07 5.73 7.50
C ILE A 215 -11.78 7.22 7.77
N LYS A 216 -10.50 7.61 7.96
CA LYS A 216 -10.12 9.01 8.17
C LYS A 216 -10.45 9.88 6.96
N VAL A 217 -10.10 9.41 5.76
CA VAL A 217 -10.41 10.09 4.50
C VAL A 217 -11.92 10.26 4.35
N ALA A 218 -12.70 9.22 4.61
CA ALA A 218 -14.15 9.25 4.56
C ALA A 218 -14.77 10.29 5.51
N GLN A 219 -14.27 10.39 6.75
CA GLN A 219 -14.70 11.41 7.71
C GLN A 219 -14.40 12.82 7.17
N LYS A 220 -13.17 13.07 6.73
CA LYS A 220 -12.75 14.35 6.13
C LYS A 220 -13.62 14.71 4.92
N VAL A 221 -13.84 13.77 4.00
CA VAL A 221 -14.67 13.96 2.81
C VAL A 221 -16.11 14.31 3.20
N GLY A 222 -16.66 13.68 4.25
CA GLY A 222 -17.96 14.01 4.80
C GLY A 222 -18.07 15.44 5.31
N GLU A 223 -17.10 15.85 6.13
CA GLU A 223 -17.00 17.21 6.65
C GLU A 223 -16.91 18.24 5.52
N GLU A 224 -16.07 18.00 4.51
CA GLU A 224 -15.91 18.87 3.35
C GLU A 224 -17.19 19.09 2.55
N ILE A 225 -18.06 18.09 2.46
CA ILE A 225 -19.33 18.19 1.72
C ILE A 225 -20.52 18.55 2.61
N GLY A 226 -20.30 18.77 3.92
CA GLY A 226 -21.35 19.07 4.89
C GLY A 226 -22.30 17.91 5.12
N MET A 227 -21.80 16.67 5.03
CA MET A 227 -22.57 15.46 5.27
C MET A 227 -22.39 14.99 6.71
N GLU A 228 -23.51 14.70 7.38
CA GLU A 228 -23.47 14.05 8.69
C GLU A 228 -23.00 12.60 8.53
N ILE A 229 -21.88 12.28 9.17
CA ILE A 229 -21.24 10.98 9.12
C ILE A 229 -21.16 10.40 10.53
N HIS A 230 -21.63 9.16 10.64
CA HIS A 230 -21.42 8.32 11.80
C HIS A 230 -20.35 7.26 11.50
N THR A 231 -19.79 6.66 12.55
CA THR A 231 -18.86 5.53 12.42
C THR A 231 -19.25 4.41 13.38
N GLY A 232 -19.62 3.25 12.84
CA GLY A 232 -20.28 2.20 13.63
C GLY A 232 -19.97 0.76 13.20
N VAL A 233 -20.48 -0.17 14.00
CA VAL A 233 -20.38 -1.62 13.79
C VAL A 233 -21.62 -2.12 13.04
N TYR A 234 -21.38 -2.76 11.89
CA TYR A 234 -22.44 -3.33 11.06
C TYR A 234 -22.62 -4.82 11.34
N ILE A 235 -23.84 -5.28 11.61
CA ILE A 235 -24.15 -6.72 11.70
C ILE A 235 -24.74 -7.24 10.39
N CYS A 236 -24.23 -8.38 9.93
CA CYS A 236 -24.73 -9.06 8.74
C CYS A 236 -25.52 -10.31 9.11
N VAL A 237 -26.79 -10.36 8.68
CA VAL A 237 -27.72 -11.47 8.90
C VAL A 237 -28.18 -12.09 7.58
N GLY A 238 -28.81 -13.27 7.65
CA GLY A 238 -29.20 -14.05 6.48
C GLY A 238 -30.43 -13.51 5.72
N GLY A 239 -31.40 -12.92 6.43
CA GLY A 239 -32.70 -12.54 5.84
C GLY A 239 -33.53 -13.75 5.36
N PRO A 240 -34.64 -13.52 4.63
CA PRO A 240 -35.14 -12.22 4.15
C PRO A 240 -36.10 -11.53 5.13
N ASN A 241 -36.56 -12.19 6.18
CA ASN A 241 -37.41 -11.54 7.17
C ASN A 241 -36.63 -10.43 7.90
N TYR A 242 -37.31 -9.33 8.18
CA TYR A 242 -36.81 -8.32 9.12
C TYR A 242 -36.80 -8.85 10.55
N GLU A 243 -36.18 -8.08 11.42
CA GLU A 243 -35.72 -8.52 12.71
C GLU A 243 -36.78 -8.26 13.79
N THR A 244 -36.86 -9.17 14.75
CA THR A 244 -37.75 -9.02 15.90
C THR A 244 -37.16 -8.04 16.93
N VAL A 245 -38.01 -7.45 17.76
CA VAL A 245 -37.58 -6.58 18.87
C VAL A 245 -36.54 -7.25 19.77
N ALA A 246 -36.65 -8.56 20.02
CA ALA A 246 -35.69 -9.29 20.84
C ALA A 246 -34.30 -9.41 20.18
N GLU A 247 -34.26 -9.67 18.87
CA GLU A 247 -33.01 -9.70 18.10
C GLU A 247 -32.33 -8.32 18.08
N LEU A 248 -33.12 -7.27 17.84
CA LEU A 248 -32.63 -5.88 17.85
C LEU A 248 -32.08 -5.48 19.23
N LYS A 249 -32.77 -5.83 20.32
CA LYS A 249 -32.26 -5.61 21.69
C LYS A 249 -30.95 -6.36 21.94
N MET A 250 -30.86 -7.61 21.50
CA MET A 250 -29.64 -8.41 21.64
C MET A 250 -28.47 -7.76 20.91
N TRP A 251 -28.64 -7.34 19.66
CA TRP A 251 -27.55 -6.73 18.90
C TRP A 251 -27.15 -5.36 19.42
N LYS A 252 -28.10 -4.59 19.94
CA LYS A 252 -27.82 -3.32 20.62
C LYS A 252 -26.94 -3.53 21.84
N LEU A 253 -27.19 -4.59 22.63
CA LEU A 253 -26.33 -4.99 23.74
C LEU A 253 -24.93 -5.43 23.29
N LEU A 254 -24.79 -5.98 22.08
CA LEU A 254 -23.51 -6.36 21.49
C LEU A 254 -22.74 -5.17 20.86
N GLY A 255 -23.27 -3.95 20.96
CA GLY A 255 -22.64 -2.75 20.41
C GLY A 255 -22.80 -2.60 18.89
N VAL A 256 -23.83 -3.21 18.31
CA VAL A 256 -24.17 -3.03 16.89
C VAL A 256 -24.87 -1.69 16.69
N ASP A 257 -24.44 -0.99 15.64
CA ASP A 257 -24.97 0.32 15.28
C ASP A 257 -25.96 0.26 14.11
N ALA A 258 -25.76 -0.67 13.17
CA ALA A 258 -26.65 -0.89 12.03
C ALA A 258 -26.72 -2.37 11.61
N VAL A 259 -27.85 -2.78 11.02
CA VAL A 259 -28.09 -4.15 10.54
C VAL A 259 -28.40 -4.17 9.05
N GLY A 260 -27.91 -5.20 8.36
CA GLY A 260 -28.31 -5.50 7.00
C GLY A 260 -27.99 -6.93 6.57
N MET A 261 -28.29 -7.22 5.30
CA MET A 261 -28.30 -8.60 4.77
C MET A 261 -27.22 -8.85 3.70
N SER A 262 -26.21 -7.96 3.61
CA SER A 262 -25.15 -8.02 2.59
C SER A 262 -23.78 -7.53 3.09
N THR A 263 -22.85 -7.25 2.16
CA THR A 263 -21.54 -6.60 2.38
C THR A 263 -20.47 -7.49 3.00
N VAL A 264 -20.74 -8.15 4.14
CA VAL A 264 -19.68 -8.80 4.94
C VAL A 264 -18.97 -9.93 4.18
N HIS A 265 -19.69 -10.70 3.37
CA HIS A 265 -19.09 -11.76 2.54
C HIS A 265 -18.19 -11.20 1.41
N GLU A 266 -18.54 -10.03 0.87
CA GLU A 266 -17.72 -9.31 -0.12
C GLU A 266 -16.44 -8.80 0.55
N VAL A 267 -16.55 -8.19 1.75
CA VAL A 267 -15.43 -7.69 2.54
C VAL A 267 -14.46 -8.82 2.90
N ILE A 268 -14.96 -9.95 3.43
CA ILE A 268 -14.13 -11.12 3.75
C ILE A 268 -13.36 -11.61 2.52
N THR A 269 -14.01 -11.67 1.37
CA THR A 269 -13.40 -12.13 0.12
C THR A 269 -12.37 -11.12 -0.41
N ALA A 270 -12.63 -9.82 -0.28
CA ALA A 270 -11.68 -8.76 -0.65
C ALA A 270 -10.42 -8.83 0.22
N ARG A 271 -10.58 -9.01 1.53
CA ARG A 271 -9.46 -9.15 2.48
C ARG A 271 -8.69 -10.44 2.26
N HIS A 272 -9.37 -11.54 1.92
CA HIS A 272 -8.72 -12.77 1.47
C HIS A 272 -7.84 -12.52 0.24
N CYS A 273 -8.24 -11.62 -0.65
CA CYS A 273 -7.51 -11.22 -1.85
C CYS A 273 -6.51 -10.07 -1.64
N ASP A 274 -6.17 -9.71 -0.40
CA ASP A 274 -5.31 -8.58 -0.02
C ASP A 274 -5.76 -7.22 -0.58
N MET A 275 -7.05 -7.05 -0.88
CA MET A 275 -7.60 -5.76 -1.31
C MET A 275 -7.85 -4.85 -0.11
N LYS A 276 -7.55 -3.56 -0.21
CA LYS A 276 -7.97 -2.56 0.79
C LYS A 276 -9.47 -2.29 0.64
N VAL A 277 -10.17 -2.18 1.76
CA VAL A 277 -11.63 -2.07 1.76
C VAL A 277 -12.08 -0.83 2.50
N PHE A 278 -13.00 -0.09 1.88
CA PHE A 278 -13.83 0.91 2.50
C PHE A 278 -15.29 0.47 2.37
N ALA A 279 -16.08 0.66 3.43
CA ALA A 279 -17.52 0.42 3.35
C ALA A 279 -18.32 1.43 4.16
N PHE A 280 -19.53 1.72 3.68
CA PHE A 280 -20.49 2.55 4.39
C PHE A 280 -21.92 2.08 4.15
N SER A 281 -22.79 2.43 5.09
CA SER A 281 -24.22 2.15 5.08
C SER A 281 -25.00 3.46 4.97
N LEU A 282 -26.01 3.49 4.10
CA LEU A 282 -27.09 4.46 4.15
C LEU A 282 -28.15 3.95 5.14
N ILE A 283 -28.42 4.71 6.19
CA ILE A 283 -29.47 4.37 7.14
C ILE A 283 -30.83 4.64 6.50
N THR A 284 -31.56 3.59 6.14
CA THR A 284 -32.81 3.71 5.37
C THR A 284 -34.07 3.66 6.22
N ASN A 285 -33.98 3.10 7.42
CA ASN A 285 -35.05 2.98 8.39
C ASN A 285 -34.44 2.95 9.80
N LYS A 286 -35.23 3.25 10.83
CA LYS A 286 -34.84 3.03 12.22
C LYS A 286 -35.34 1.67 12.68
N CYS A 287 -34.48 0.89 13.32
CA CYS A 287 -34.86 -0.36 13.95
C CYS A 287 -35.63 -0.06 15.23
N GLU A 288 -36.84 -0.61 15.32
CA GLU A 288 -37.70 -0.41 16.49
C GLU A 288 -37.40 -1.41 17.59
N THR A 289 -37.16 -0.90 18.80
CA THR A 289 -36.84 -1.74 19.97
C THR A 289 -37.96 -1.78 21.01
N GLU A 290 -39.08 -1.09 20.78
CA GLU A 290 -40.25 -1.15 21.67
C GLU A 290 -41.36 -2.02 21.07
N TYR A 291 -42.05 -2.78 21.93
CA TYR A 291 -43.09 -3.71 21.50
C TYR A 291 -44.40 -3.00 21.14
N GLU A 292 -44.58 -1.76 21.62
CA GLU A 292 -45.78 -0.95 21.47
C GLU A 292 -45.81 -0.12 20.17
N SER A 293 -44.71 -0.11 19.41
CA SER A 293 -44.63 0.63 18.16
C SER A 293 -45.41 -0.06 17.03
N HIS A 294 -45.90 0.75 16.10
CA HIS A 294 -46.68 0.30 14.93
C HIS A 294 -45.98 0.61 13.61
N GLU A 295 -44.72 1.06 13.64
CA GLU A 295 -43.93 1.30 12.43
C GLU A 295 -43.39 -0.02 11.88
N GLU A 296 -43.80 -0.36 10.66
CA GLU A 296 -43.30 -1.55 9.95
C GLU A 296 -42.25 -1.15 8.92
N THR A 297 -41.12 -1.85 8.92
CA THR A 297 -40.08 -1.67 7.89
C THR A 297 -40.51 -2.34 6.59
N ASN A 298 -40.43 -1.61 5.47
CA ASN A 298 -40.71 -2.13 4.13
C ASN A 298 -39.62 -1.72 3.13
N HIS A 299 -39.58 -2.41 1.99
CA HIS A 299 -38.56 -2.21 0.95
C HIS A 299 -38.74 -0.91 0.16
N ASP A 300 -39.97 -0.43 -0.01
CA ASP A 300 -40.28 0.78 -0.79
C ASP A 300 -39.66 2.03 -0.14
N ASP A 301 -39.64 2.08 1.20
CA ASP A 301 -38.98 3.15 1.95
C ASP A 301 -37.47 3.15 1.72
N VAL A 302 -36.84 1.97 1.67
CA VAL A 302 -35.40 1.82 1.39
C VAL A 302 -35.04 2.43 0.04
N VAL A 303 -35.80 2.09 -1.01
CA VAL A 303 -35.59 2.63 -2.36
C VAL A 303 -35.82 4.13 -2.38
N THR A 304 -36.87 4.61 -1.72
CA THR A 304 -37.23 6.05 -1.67
C THR A 304 -36.15 6.89 -1.01
N ILE A 305 -35.57 6.44 0.11
CA ILE A 305 -34.50 7.16 0.80
C ILE A 305 -33.21 7.15 -0.04
N GLY A 306 -32.88 6.04 -0.69
CA GLY A 306 -31.76 5.97 -1.65
C GLY A 306 -31.86 7.02 -2.75
N LEU A 307 -33.05 7.14 -3.36
CA LEU A 307 -33.32 8.16 -4.38
C LEU A 307 -33.16 9.60 -3.84
N LYS A 308 -33.66 9.88 -2.63
CA LYS A 308 -33.53 11.20 -2.00
C LYS A 308 -32.08 11.59 -1.70
N ARG A 309 -31.20 10.62 -1.44
CA ARG A 309 -29.78 10.85 -1.10
C ARG A 309 -28.83 10.65 -2.28
N ARG A 310 -29.34 10.29 -3.46
CA ARG A 310 -28.55 9.94 -4.66
C ARG A 310 -27.43 10.92 -4.98
N ASP A 311 -27.76 12.22 -5.07
CA ASP A 311 -26.78 13.22 -5.53
C ASP A 311 -25.68 13.43 -4.48
N LEU A 312 -26.04 13.40 -3.19
CA LEU A 312 -25.09 13.47 -2.08
C LEU A 312 -24.18 12.24 -2.05
N LEU A 313 -24.74 11.05 -2.20
CA LEU A 313 -24.02 9.78 -2.25
C LEU A 313 -23.07 9.71 -3.45
N THR A 314 -23.52 10.19 -4.62
CA THR A 314 -22.68 10.28 -5.81
C THR A 314 -21.49 11.19 -5.57
N LYS A 315 -21.73 12.38 -5.00
CA LYS A 315 -20.65 13.33 -4.65
C LYS A 315 -19.68 12.73 -3.65
N TYR A 316 -20.19 12.04 -2.63
CA TYR A 316 -19.38 11.41 -1.60
C TYR A 316 -18.49 10.29 -2.17
N VAL A 317 -19.06 9.38 -2.95
CA VAL A 317 -18.29 8.27 -3.55
C VAL A 317 -17.31 8.78 -4.60
N THR A 318 -17.66 9.82 -5.37
CA THR A 318 -16.73 10.46 -6.32
C THR A 318 -15.50 10.99 -5.59
N LYS A 319 -15.69 11.81 -4.55
CA LYS A 319 -14.56 12.30 -3.73
C LYS A 319 -13.76 11.18 -3.06
N MET A 320 -14.42 10.11 -2.60
CA MET A 320 -13.72 8.94 -2.07
C MET A 320 -12.87 8.26 -3.14
N VAL A 321 -13.37 8.13 -4.37
CA VAL A 321 -12.62 7.58 -5.50
C VAL A 321 -11.43 8.47 -5.84
N ASP A 322 -11.58 9.79 -5.80
CA ASP A 322 -10.49 10.75 -6.02
C ASP A 322 -9.39 10.57 -4.98
N GLU A 323 -9.73 10.64 -3.68
CA GLU A 323 -8.77 10.51 -2.58
C GLU A 323 -8.09 9.13 -2.57
N ILE A 324 -8.86 8.06 -2.84
CA ILE A 324 -8.30 6.71 -3.00
C ILE A 324 -7.35 6.69 -4.21
N ASN A 325 -7.74 7.25 -5.35
CA ASN A 325 -6.90 7.28 -6.55
C ASN A 325 -5.62 8.10 -6.37
N GLU A 326 -5.69 9.26 -5.70
CA GLU A 326 -4.53 10.06 -5.33
C GLU A 326 -3.58 9.29 -4.40
N SER A 327 -4.13 8.52 -3.47
CA SER A 327 -3.33 7.60 -2.63
C SER A 327 -2.63 6.49 -3.44
N ILE A 328 -3.16 6.16 -4.62
CA ILE A 328 -2.63 5.11 -5.51
C ILE A 328 -1.62 5.69 -6.51
N PHE A 329 -1.92 6.84 -7.11
CA PHE A 329 -1.15 7.46 -8.18
C PHE A 329 -1.07 8.96 -7.93
N PHE A 330 0.07 9.47 -7.46
CA PHE A 330 0.30 10.92 -7.32
C PHE A 330 0.09 11.63 -8.67
N PRO A 331 -1.08 12.27 -8.93
CA PRO A 331 -1.40 12.77 -10.26
C PRO A 331 -0.51 13.96 -10.60
N TYR A 332 -0.21 14.17 -11.89
CA TYR A 332 0.59 15.34 -12.30
C TYR A 332 0.06 16.65 -11.72
N LYS A 333 -1.27 16.84 -11.73
CA LYS A 333 -1.90 18.05 -11.20
C LYS A 333 -1.58 18.26 -9.72
N MET A 334 -1.64 17.22 -8.90
CA MET A 334 -1.26 17.31 -7.49
C MET A 334 0.21 17.75 -7.34
N ILE A 335 1.13 17.15 -8.10
CA ILE A 335 2.55 17.53 -8.05
C ILE A 335 2.76 18.97 -8.51
N ASP A 336 2.02 19.40 -9.53
CA ASP A 336 2.04 20.76 -10.07
C ASP A 336 1.52 21.77 -9.05
N ASP A 337 0.40 21.46 -8.38
CA ASP A 337 -0.16 22.29 -7.31
C ASP A 337 0.83 22.44 -6.14
N ILE A 338 1.53 21.37 -5.75
CA ILE A 338 2.58 21.41 -4.72
C ILE A 338 3.74 22.31 -5.17
N ALA A 339 4.21 22.16 -6.40
CA ALA A 339 5.29 22.98 -6.93
C ALA A 339 4.88 24.46 -6.99
N ASN A 340 3.67 24.78 -7.45
CA ASN A 340 3.13 26.13 -7.50
C ASN A 340 2.97 26.73 -6.10
N PHE A 341 2.45 25.97 -5.14
CA PHE A 341 2.34 26.37 -3.74
C PHE A 341 3.69 26.87 -3.20
N LEU A 342 4.78 26.15 -3.47
CA LEU A 342 6.13 26.52 -3.07
C LEU A 342 6.62 27.75 -3.87
N LEU A 343 6.49 27.74 -5.20
CA LEU A 343 6.98 28.80 -6.10
C LEU A 343 6.32 30.17 -5.87
N GLU A 344 5.09 30.20 -5.36
CA GLU A 344 4.39 31.42 -4.93
C GLU A 344 4.97 32.02 -3.65
N ARG A 345 5.62 31.20 -2.81
CA ARG A 345 6.09 31.57 -1.46
C ARG A 345 7.60 31.75 -1.38
N THR A 346 8.33 31.46 -2.46
CA THR A 346 9.76 31.79 -2.57
C THR A 346 10.06 32.50 -3.88
N LYS A 347 11.04 33.41 -3.86
CA LYS A 347 11.58 34.04 -5.09
C LYS A 347 12.70 33.22 -5.73
N LEU A 348 13.25 32.23 -5.02
CA LEU A 348 14.35 31.42 -5.50
C LEU A 348 13.88 30.45 -6.60
N ARG A 349 14.73 30.25 -7.61
CA ARG A 349 14.46 29.35 -8.76
C ARG A 349 15.64 28.38 -8.93
N PRO A 350 15.75 27.39 -8.03
CA PRO A 350 16.90 26.50 -7.98
C PRO A 350 16.97 25.58 -9.20
N LYS A 351 18.20 25.24 -9.59
CA LYS A 351 18.48 24.23 -10.61
C LYS A 351 18.96 22.90 -10.02
N ILE A 352 19.22 22.88 -8.72
CA ILE A 352 19.80 21.75 -8.00
C ILE A 352 18.89 21.44 -6.81
N GLY A 353 18.32 20.25 -6.82
CA GLY A 353 17.66 19.65 -5.67
C GLY A 353 18.66 18.84 -4.86
N ILE A 354 18.57 18.91 -3.53
CA ILE A 354 19.42 18.16 -2.60
C ILE A 354 18.51 17.37 -1.67
N ILE A 355 18.80 16.09 -1.43
CA ILE A 355 18.11 15.29 -0.42
C ILE A 355 19.10 14.96 0.69
N CYS A 356 18.97 15.69 1.79
CA CYS A 356 19.81 15.58 2.96
C CYS A 356 19.39 14.30 3.77
N GLY A 357 20.16 13.21 3.67
CA GLY A 357 19.96 11.98 4.46
C GLY A 357 20.43 12.09 5.91
N SER A 358 20.40 10.97 6.66
CA SER A 358 20.88 10.91 8.06
C SER A 358 22.31 11.44 8.19
N GLY A 359 22.54 12.35 9.13
CA GLY A 359 23.83 13.02 9.34
C GLY A 359 24.10 14.25 8.47
N LEU A 360 23.24 14.55 7.49
CA LEU A 360 23.41 15.70 6.57
C LEU A 360 22.34 16.78 6.74
N GLY A 361 21.44 16.66 7.72
CA GLY A 361 20.43 17.67 8.01
C GLY A 361 20.99 19.08 8.16
N HIS A 362 22.16 19.21 8.79
CA HIS A 362 22.81 20.50 9.02
C HIS A 362 23.34 21.19 7.76
N LEU A 363 23.46 20.50 6.62
CA LEU A 363 23.77 21.15 5.34
C LEU A 363 22.70 22.23 5.04
N ALA A 364 21.44 21.92 5.34
CA ALA A 364 20.34 22.85 5.08
C ALA A 364 20.36 24.05 6.04
N ASP A 365 20.92 23.91 7.24
CA ASP A 365 21.07 25.00 8.22
C ASP A 365 22.10 26.05 7.77
N ASN A 366 23.00 25.68 6.85
CA ASN A 366 24.03 26.57 6.30
C ASN A 366 23.55 27.37 5.07
N LEU A 367 22.29 27.22 4.65
CA LEU A 367 21.75 27.97 3.54
C LEU A 367 21.44 29.41 3.97
N THR A 368 21.92 30.38 3.18
CA THR A 368 21.63 31.80 3.40
C THR A 368 20.39 32.24 2.61
N ASP A 369 19.74 33.33 3.01
CA ASP A 369 18.51 33.85 2.39
C ASP A 369 17.44 32.77 2.20
N ALA A 370 17.24 31.95 3.24
CA ALA A 370 16.46 30.73 3.15
C ALA A 370 14.96 30.93 3.43
N ASP A 371 14.13 30.41 2.53
CA ASP A 371 12.70 30.19 2.74
C ASP A 371 12.49 28.72 3.16
N SER A 372 11.99 28.49 4.38
CA SER A 372 11.81 27.16 4.97
C SER A 372 10.34 26.81 5.12
N PHE A 373 9.95 25.64 4.63
CA PHE A 373 8.58 25.11 4.68
C PHE A 373 8.55 23.78 5.44
N SER A 374 7.73 23.66 6.49
CA SER A 374 7.50 22.36 7.13
C SER A 374 6.80 21.43 6.14
N TYR A 375 7.12 20.14 6.13
CA TYR A 375 6.41 19.16 5.31
C TYR A 375 4.91 19.11 5.63
N GLU A 376 4.55 19.36 6.89
CA GLU A 376 3.15 19.43 7.34
C GLU A 376 2.36 20.60 6.72
N ASP A 377 3.05 21.69 6.37
CA ASP A 377 2.43 22.88 5.78
C ASP A 377 2.33 22.78 4.24
N ILE A 378 2.97 21.79 3.63
CA ILE A 378 2.96 21.58 2.18
C ILE A 378 1.79 20.64 1.85
N PRO A 379 0.80 21.06 1.04
CA PRO A 379 -0.36 20.23 0.70
C PRO A 379 0.05 18.87 0.15
N ASN A 380 -0.58 17.79 0.59
CA ASN A 380 -0.37 16.43 0.10
C ASN A 380 1.09 15.90 0.22
N PHE A 381 1.94 16.56 1.00
CA PHE A 381 3.32 16.15 1.21
C PHE A 381 3.43 15.09 2.33
N PRO A 382 4.30 14.08 2.20
CA PRO A 382 4.55 13.13 3.29
C PRO A 382 5.27 13.80 4.46
N VAL A 383 5.15 13.22 5.65
CA VAL A 383 5.81 13.71 6.87
C VAL A 383 6.87 12.69 7.31
N SER A 384 8.05 13.17 7.71
CA SER A 384 9.11 12.29 8.21
C SER A 384 8.85 11.89 9.66
N THR A 385 8.95 10.61 9.97
CA THR A 385 8.73 10.08 11.35
C THR A 385 10.01 9.55 12.00
N VAL A 386 11.11 9.48 11.25
CA VAL A 386 12.41 9.00 11.71
C VAL A 386 13.14 10.07 12.50
N GLU A 387 13.76 9.68 13.61
CA GLU A 387 14.62 10.56 14.40
C GLU A 387 15.77 11.14 13.55
N GLY A 388 16.10 12.42 13.76
CA GLY A 388 17.09 13.14 12.97
C GLY A 388 16.60 13.69 11.62
N HIS A 389 15.35 13.45 11.24
CA HIS A 389 14.74 14.03 10.03
C HIS A 389 13.84 15.21 10.41
N ALA A 390 14.33 16.44 10.21
CA ALA A 390 13.65 17.67 10.65
C ALA A 390 12.31 17.94 9.94
N GLY A 391 12.08 17.33 8.77
CA GLY A 391 10.80 17.39 8.07
C GLY A 391 10.57 18.73 7.37
N LYS A 392 11.59 19.30 6.70
CA LYS A 392 11.49 20.63 6.07
C LYS A 392 11.98 20.65 4.63
N MET A 393 11.27 21.38 3.77
CA MET A 393 11.72 21.77 2.44
C MET A 393 12.29 23.18 2.50
N ILE A 394 13.58 23.35 2.17
CA ILE A 394 14.29 24.62 2.33
C ILE A 394 14.79 25.08 0.97
N PHE A 395 14.39 26.27 0.55
CA PHE A 395 14.98 27.00 -0.56
C PHE A 395 15.99 27.98 0.01
N GLY A 396 17.21 28.01 -0.52
CA GLY A 396 18.22 28.97 -0.05
C GLY A 396 19.42 29.04 -0.96
N LEU A 397 20.41 29.83 -0.55
CA LEU A 397 21.67 29.98 -1.27
C LEU A 397 22.77 29.15 -0.60
N LEU A 398 23.43 28.29 -1.38
CA LEU A 398 24.64 27.59 -0.98
C LEU A 398 25.83 28.20 -1.75
N ASP A 399 26.69 28.94 -1.05
CA ASP A 399 27.76 29.76 -1.66
C ASP A 399 27.23 30.69 -2.78
N GLY A 400 26.09 31.34 -2.50
CA GLY A 400 25.42 32.26 -3.43
C GLY A 400 24.61 31.59 -4.55
N ILE A 401 24.56 30.25 -4.61
CA ILE A 401 23.85 29.51 -5.66
C ILE A 401 22.49 29.02 -5.14
N PRO A 402 21.37 29.30 -5.82
CA PRO A 402 20.05 28.82 -5.41
C PRO A 402 19.93 27.29 -5.45
N VAL A 403 19.57 26.70 -4.31
CA VAL A 403 19.30 25.26 -4.14
C VAL A 403 17.98 25.03 -3.40
N MET A 404 17.44 23.81 -3.53
CA MET A 404 16.30 23.30 -2.76
C MET A 404 16.76 22.07 -1.98
N CYS A 405 16.89 22.09 -0.65
CA CYS A 405 17.14 20.89 0.15
C CYS A 405 15.87 20.35 0.82
N MET A 406 15.71 19.04 0.74
CA MET A 406 14.92 18.26 1.69
C MET A 406 15.74 17.97 2.95
N GLN A 407 15.42 18.63 4.05
CA GLN A 407 16.03 18.39 5.37
C GLN A 407 15.27 17.24 6.06
N GLY A 408 15.69 16.02 5.75
CA GLY A 408 14.97 14.79 6.06
C GLY A 408 14.25 14.23 4.84
N ARG A 409 14.15 12.90 4.77
CA ARG A 409 13.46 12.15 3.70
C ARG A 409 12.46 11.15 4.25
N PHE A 410 11.88 10.37 3.34
CA PHE A 410 10.88 9.35 3.59
C PHE A 410 11.41 7.97 3.21
N HIS A 411 11.11 6.97 4.02
CA HIS A 411 11.56 5.61 3.83
C HIS A 411 10.39 4.65 3.67
N TYR A 412 10.64 3.56 2.94
CA TYR A 412 9.64 2.52 2.72
C TYR A 412 9.21 1.83 4.03
N TYR A 413 10.13 1.61 4.97
CA TYR A 413 9.83 1.00 6.26
C TYR A 413 8.91 1.86 7.16
N GLU A 414 8.74 3.16 6.87
CA GLU A 414 7.77 4.03 7.56
C GLU A 414 6.32 3.72 7.14
N GLY A 415 6.12 2.80 6.19
CA GLY A 415 4.80 2.43 5.65
C GLY A 415 4.41 3.19 4.39
N TYR A 416 5.30 4.04 3.86
CA TYR A 416 5.10 4.76 2.61
C TYR A 416 5.39 3.90 1.37
N SER A 417 4.63 4.11 0.30
CA SER A 417 4.98 3.52 -1.01
C SER A 417 6.24 4.17 -1.57
N LEU A 418 7.02 3.46 -2.40
CA LEU A 418 8.22 4.05 -3.04
C LEU A 418 7.89 5.27 -3.90
N ALA A 419 6.70 5.29 -4.52
CA ALA A 419 6.21 6.44 -5.26
C ALA A 419 5.98 7.65 -4.34
N LYS A 420 5.48 7.43 -3.11
CA LYS A 420 5.33 8.49 -2.10
C LYS A 420 6.68 9.01 -1.62
N CYS A 421 7.62 8.10 -1.35
CA CYS A 421 8.98 8.49 -0.96
C CYS A 421 9.68 9.32 -2.04
N ALA A 422 9.50 8.97 -3.31
CA ALA A 422 10.14 9.65 -4.43
C ALA A 422 9.32 10.82 -5.01
N MET A 423 8.10 11.06 -4.55
CA MET A 423 7.23 12.16 -5.00
C MET A 423 7.93 13.54 -4.99
N PRO A 424 8.68 13.92 -3.94
CA PRO A 424 9.39 15.20 -3.90
C PRO A 424 10.35 15.43 -5.07
N VAL A 425 10.90 14.39 -5.67
CA VAL A 425 11.78 14.52 -6.84
C VAL A 425 11.00 15.06 -8.05
N ARG A 426 9.73 14.68 -8.19
CA ARG A 426 8.86 15.26 -9.24
C ARG A 426 8.50 16.71 -8.94
N VAL A 427 8.32 17.06 -7.66
CA VAL A 427 8.14 18.46 -7.24
C VAL A 427 9.38 19.28 -7.59
N MET A 428 10.59 18.79 -7.25
CA MET A 428 11.86 19.43 -7.62
C MET A 428 11.96 19.64 -9.13
N LYS A 429 11.56 18.66 -9.95
CA LYS A 429 11.52 18.79 -11.41
C LYS A 429 10.61 19.94 -11.85
N LEU A 430 9.39 20.05 -11.31
CA LEU A 430 8.43 21.10 -11.69
C LEU A 430 8.83 22.48 -11.16
N VAL A 431 9.52 22.56 -10.01
CA VAL A 431 10.17 23.78 -9.51
C VAL A 431 11.28 24.27 -10.47
N GLY A 432 11.84 23.36 -11.27
CA GLY A 432 12.82 23.66 -12.31
C GLY A 432 14.22 23.09 -12.06
N CYS A 433 14.37 22.20 -11.08
CA CYS A 433 15.61 21.49 -10.85
C CYS A 433 15.94 20.57 -12.03
N THR A 434 17.19 20.65 -12.49
CA THR A 434 17.76 19.80 -13.56
C THR A 434 18.75 18.79 -13.00
N HIS A 435 19.19 18.99 -11.76
CA HIS A 435 20.14 18.14 -11.05
C HIS A 435 19.57 17.69 -9.71
N LEU A 436 19.88 16.46 -9.32
CA LEU A 436 19.61 15.90 -7.99
C LEU A 436 20.93 15.49 -7.33
N ILE A 437 21.15 15.96 -6.10
CA ILE A 437 22.18 15.46 -5.20
C ILE A 437 21.50 14.66 -4.09
N ALA A 438 21.70 13.34 -4.04
CA ALA A 438 21.10 12.49 -3.01
C ALA A 438 22.16 11.93 -2.08
N THR A 439 21.97 12.05 -0.77
CA THR A 439 22.97 11.63 0.23
C THR A 439 22.38 10.63 1.21
N ASN A 440 23.13 9.65 1.70
CA ASN A 440 22.61 8.72 2.70
C ASN A 440 23.69 8.23 3.67
N ALA A 441 23.24 7.67 4.79
CA ALA A 441 24.05 6.78 5.60
C ALA A 441 23.96 5.35 5.04
N ALA A 442 25.06 4.60 5.13
CA ALA A 442 25.12 3.22 4.66
C ALA A 442 26.09 2.37 5.51
N GLY A 443 25.77 1.08 5.60
CA GLY A 443 26.71 0.07 6.10
C GLY A 443 27.75 -0.24 5.04
N GLY A 444 29.03 -0.15 5.40
CA GLY A 444 30.16 -0.47 4.53
C GLY A 444 30.36 -1.98 4.43
N LEU A 445 30.12 -2.53 3.25
CA LEU A 445 30.26 -3.96 2.97
C LEU A 445 31.58 -4.31 2.27
N ASN A 446 32.17 -3.35 1.57
CA ASN A 446 33.52 -3.47 1.05
C ASN A 446 34.54 -3.42 2.19
N SER A 447 35.38 -4.44 2.32
CA SER A 447 36.36 -4.57 3.42
C SER A 447 37.43 -3.48 3.44
N ASN A 448 37.60 -2.74 2.34
CA ASN A 448 38.53 -1.61 2.27
C ASN A 448 37.95 -0.32 2.87
N TYR A 449 36.64 -0.26 3.11
CA TYR A 449 35.98 0.92 3.66
C TYR A 449 36.15 0.98 5.18
N ASN A 450 36.18 2.21 5.67
CA ASN A 450 36.24 2.57 7.07
C ASN A 450 35.06 3.45 7.44
N VAL A 451 34.68 3.41 8.71
CA VAL A 451 33.67 4.31 9.25
C VAL A 451 34.15 5.75 9.06
N GLY A 452 33.27 6.58 8.49
CA GLY A 452 33.54 7.96 8.11
C GLY A 452 34.01 8.15 6.66
N ASP A 453 34.30 7.08 5.92
CA ASP A 453 34.58 7.17 4.48
C ASP A 453 33.33 7.62 3.71
N ILE A 454 33.55 8.25 2.56
CA ILE A 454 32.48 8.66 1.64
C ILE A 454 32.58 7.81 0.37
N MET A 455 31.53 7.03 0.09
CA MET A 455 31.39 6.28 -1.15
C MET A 455 30.53 7.05 -2.14
N ILE A 456 31.12 7.55 -3.22
CA ILE A 456 30.37 8.04 -4.38
C ILE A 456 29.68 6.84 -5.04
N VAL A 457 28.36 6.94 -5.22
CA VAL A 457 27.58 5.86 -5.83
C VAL A 457 27.80 5.90 -7.34
N LYS A 458 28.42 4.85 -7.88
CA LYS A 458 28.63 4.70 -9.33
C LYS A 458 27.52 3.91 -10.01
N ASP A 459 26.89 3.02 -9.26
CA ASP A 459 25.76 2.20 -9.70
C ASP A 459 24.93 1.70 -8.50
N HIS A 460 23.77 1.09 -8.76
CA HIS A 460 23.01 0.41 -7.73
C HIS A 460 22.46 -0.96 -8.16
N ILE A 461 22.18 -1.81 -7.17
CA ILE A 461 21.30 -2.97 -7.33
C ILE A 461 19.94 -2.62 -6.72
N ASN A 462 18.88 -2.69 -7.53
CA ASN A 462 17.52 -2.38 -7.08
C ASN A 462 16.73 -3.67 -6.79
N ILE A 463 17.00 -4.31 -5.64
CA ILE A 463 16.31 -5.56 -5.26
C ILE A 463 14.80 -5.37 -5.11
N MET A 464 14.34 -4.23 -4.59
CA MET A 464 12.91 -3.91 -4.52
C MET A 464 12.27 -3.90 -5.91
N GLY A 465 12.94 -3.26 -6.87
CA GLY A 465 12.50 -3.20 -8.26
C GLY A 465 12.46 -4.57 -8.93
N PHE A 466 13.42 -5.46 -8.65
CA PHE A 466 13.38 -6.84 -9.15
C PHE A 466 12.15 -7.60 -8.66
N ALA A 467 11.67 -7.33 -7.44
CA ALA A 467 10.44 -7.90 -6.89
C ALA A 467 9.16 -7.19 -7.37
N GLY A 468 9.25 -6.18 -8.24
CA GLY A 468 8.13 -5.41 -8.75
C GLY A 468 7.70 -4.21 -7.90
N ASN A 469 8.34 -3.97 -6.75
CA ASN A 469 8.14 -2.77 -5.95
C ASN A 469 9.01 -1.63 -6.51
N SER A 470 8.43 -0.78 -7.35
CA SER A 470 9.14 0.30 -8.05
C SER A 470 8.33 1.59 -7.99
N PRO A 471 8.97 2.78 -7.84
CA PRO A 471 8.25 4.07 -7.84
C PRO A 471 7.57 4.38 -9.19
N LEU A 472 7.90 3.65 -10.26
CA LEU A 472 7.32 3.81 -11.60
C LEU A 472 6.25 2.75 -11.93
N GLN A 473 5.85 1.92 -10.95
CA GLN A 473 4.76 0.97 -11.11
C GLN A 473 3.42 1.71 -11.33
N GLY A 474 2.60 1.24 -12.27
CA GLY A 474 1.31 1.87 -12.62
C GLY A 474 1.31 2.55 -13.99
N PRO A 475 0.31 3.40 -14.30
CA PRO A 475 0.28 4.23 -15.50
C PRO A 475 1.49 5.19 -15.59
N ASN A 476 1.94 5.49 -16.80
CA ASN A 476 3.03 6.43 -17.03
C ASN A 476 2.52 7.78 -17.51
N ASP A 477 2.86 8.85 -16.80
CA ASP A 477 2.61 10.21 -17.26
C ASP A 477 3.79 10.73 -18.09
N THR A 478 3.57 10.87 -19.40
CA THR A 478 4.60 11.25 -20.37
C THR A 478 5.11 12.68 -20.19
N ARG A 479 4.45 13.52 -19.37
CA ARG A 479 4.96 14.85 -19.02
C ARG A 479 6.18 14.79 -18.11
N PHE A 480 6.32 13.73 -17.33
CA PHE A 480 7.53 13.51 -16.52
C PHE A 480 8.61 12.80 -17.31
N GLY A 481 8.27 11.72 -18.02
CA GLY A 481 9.28 10.87 -18.66
C GLY A 481 8.74 9.72 -19.50
N PRO A 482 9.65 8.97 -20.17
CA PRO A 482 9.29 7.84 -21.00
C PRO A 482 8.86 6.64 -20.15
N ARG A 483 7.99 5.78 -20.70
CA ARG A 483 7.53 4.56 -20.02
C ARG A 483 8.65 3.64 -19.54
N PHE A 484 9.75 3.60 -20.29
CA PHE A 484 10.89 2.72 -20.02
C PHE A 484 12.18 3.56 -19.98
N PRO A 485 12.52 4.18 -18.83
CA PRO A 485 13.72 4.99 -18.71
C PRO A 485 14.99 4.11 -18.63
N PRO A 486 16.06 4.43 -19.38
CA PRO A 486 17.33 3.70 -19.27
C PRO A 486 18.11 4.09 -18.00
N MET A 487 18.67 3.09 -17.30
CA MET A 487 19.40 3.28 -16.03
C MET A 487 20.93 3.11 -16.15
N SER A 488 21.47 2.82 -17.32
CA SER A 488 22.91 2.56 -17.53
C SER A 488 23.85 3.74 -17.22
N LYS A 489 23.28 4.94 -17.06
CA LYS A 489 23.97 6.18 -16.64
C LYS A 489 23.13 6.89 -15.59
N ALA A 490 22.59 6.12 -14.64
CA ALA A 490 21.72 6.65 -13.59
C ALA A 490 22.47 7.64 -12.69
N TYR A 491 23.74 7.36 -12.42
CA TYR A 491 24.66 8.29 -11.77
C TYR A 491 25.52 8.92 -12.87
N ASP A 492 25.52 10.25 -12.94
CA ASP A 492 26.12 10.98 -14.05
C ASP A 492 27.66 10.85 -14.02
N PRO A 493 28.29 10.28 -15.07
CA PRO A 493 29.74 10.05 -15.07
C PRO A 493 30.58 11.32 -14.94
N ASP A 494 30.12 12.44 -15.49
CA ASP A 494 30.86 13.70 -15.42
C ASP A 494 30.80 14.28 -14.01
N LEU A 495 29.67 14.12 -13.31
CA LEU A 495 29.53 14.50 -11.90
C LEU A 495 30.41 13.63 -10.98
N ILE A 496 30.53 12.33 -11.26
CA ILE A 496 31.44 11.44 -10.52
C ILE A 496 32.89 11.89 -10.68
N VAL A 497 33.35 12.15 -11.92
CA VAL A 497 34.70 12.65 -12.19
C VAL A 497 34.95 13.98 -11.50
N THR A 498 33.95 14.87 -11.52
CA THR A 498 34.01 16.17 -10.86
C THR A 498 34.15 16.02 -9.34
N ALA A 499 33.39 15.12 -8.71
CA ALA A 499 33.47 14.86 -7.28
C ALA A 499 34.84 14.30 -6.88
N LEU A 500 35.41 13.37 -7.65
CA LEU A 500 36.76 12.84 -7.39
C LEU A 500 37.84 13.93 -7.48
N LYS A 501 37.69 14.86 -8.43
CA LYS A 501 38.59 16.01 -8.54
C LYS A 501 38.46 16.95 -7.34
N ILE A 502 37.23 17.25 -6.92
CA ILE A 502 36.96 18.07 -5.72
C ILE A 502 37.55 17.40 -4.48
N ALA A 503 37.37 16.09 -4.31
CA ALA A 503 37.95 15.34 -3.19
C ALA A 503 39.47 15.51 -3.11
N LYS A 504 40.16 15.45 -4.26
CA LYS A 504 41.60 15.70 -4.34
C LYS A 504 41.97 17.16 -4.04
N GLU A 505 41.20 18.12 -4.52
CA GLU A 505 41.37 19.55 -4.22
C GLU A 505 41.15 19.84 -2.72
N MET A 506 40.27 19.08 -2.06
CA MET A 506 39.99 19.15 -0.63
C MET A 506 41.00 18.36 0.23
N GLY A 507 41.83 17.51 -0.36
CA GLY A 507 42.78 16.65 0.35
C GLY A 507 42.14 15.46 1.06
N ILE A 508 40.94 15.04 0.65
CA ILE A 508 40.18 13.91 1.23
C ILE A 508 40.10 12.71 0.28
N ASP A 509 40.92 12.68 -0.78
CA ASP A 509 40.89 11.63 -1.81
C ASP A 509 41.19 10.22 -1.28
N LYS A 510 41.84 10.11 -0.12
CA LYS A 510 42.10 8.83 0.56
C LYS A 510 40.89 8.27 1.31
N GLU A 511 39.88 9.09 1.55
CA GLU A 511 38.64 8.75 2.27
C GLU A 511 37.44 8.64 1.31
N ILE A 512 37.70 8.74 -0.01
CA ILE A 512 36.69 8.79 -1.06
C ILE A 512 36.80 7.56 -1.94
N TYR A 513 35.70 6.82 -2.05
CA TYR A 513 35.59 5.60 -2.86
C TYR A 513 34.50 5.74 -3.91
N THR A 514 34.50 4.84 -4.90
CA THR A 514 33.39 4.68 -5.85
C THR A 514 32.88 3.25 -5.80
N GLY A 515 31.57 3.08 -5.57
CA GLY A 515 31.01 1.76 -5.30
C GLY A 515 29.56 1.58 -5.71
N VAL A 516 29.10 0.34 -5.61
CA VAL A 516 27.72 -0.08 -5.90
C VAL A 516 26.89 -0.07 -4.61
N TYR A 517 25.76 0.62 -4.65
CA TYR A 517 24.81 0.70 -3.53
C TYR A 517 23.62 -0.25 -3.70
N THR A 518 23.03 -0.75 -2.61
CA THR A 518 21.71 -1.42 -2.66
C THR A 518 20.75 -0.82 -1.64
N CYS A 519 19.46 -0.76 -2.01
CA CYS A 519 18.38 -0.29 -1.15
C CYS A 519 17.54 -1.49 -0.67
N LEU A 520 17.57 -1.75 0.63
CA LEU A 520 16.82 -2.80 1.31
C LEU A 520 15.57 -2.25 2.01
N GLY A 521 14.64 -3.17 2.35
CA GLY A 521 13.36 -2.83 2.96
C GLY A 521 13.47 -2.21 4.36
N GLY A 522 14.32 -2.79 5.21
CA GLY A 522 14.38 -2.45 6.63
C GLY A 522 13.08 -2.81 7.38
N PRO A 523 12.94 -2.38 8.66
CA PRO A 523 13.86 -1.52 9.39
C PRO A 523 14.96 -2.29 10.14
N ASN A 524 14.89 -3.61 10.23
CA ASN A 524 15.99 -4.38 10.82
C ASN A 524 17.25 -4.27 9.95
N TYR A 525 18.42 -4.21 10.60
CA TYR A 525 19.70 -4.37 9.91
C TYR A 525 19.87 -5.79 9.39
N GLU A 526 20.86 -5.96 8.52
CA GLU A 526 21.09 -7.20 7.79
C GLU A 526 21.76 -8.26 8.66
N THR A 527 21.44 -9.52 8.40
CA THR A 527 22.14 -10.68 8.96
C THR A 527 23.47 -10.92 8.24
N VAL A 528 24.38 -11.66 8.89
CA VAL A 528 25.66 -12.10 8.29
C VAL A 528 25.46 -12.78 6.92
N ALA A 529 24.44 -13.63 6.79
CA ALA A 529 24.17 -14.36 5.55
C ALA A 529 23.71 -13.41 4.42
N GLU A 530 22.84 -12.45 4.74
CA GLU A 530 22.39 -11.42 3.79
C GLU A 530 23.57 -10.55 3.35
N LEU A 531 24.43 -10.14 4.28
CA LEU A 531 25.63 -9.34 3.98
C LEU A 531 26.62 -10.11 3.11
N LYS A 532 26.88 -11.40 3.39
CA LYS A 532 27.71 -12.27 2.53
C LYS A 532 27.13 -12.38 1.12
N MET A 533 25.80 -12.53 1.00
CA MET A 533 25.11 -12.56 -0.29
C MET A 533 25.30 -11.24 -1.05
N TRP A 534 25.08 -10.09 -0.40
CA TRP A 534 25.24 -8.78 -1.06
C TRP A 534 26.68 -8.52 -1.49
N ASN A 535 27.66 -8.92 -0.69
CA ASN A 535 29.06 -8.79 -1.01
C ASN A 535 29.41 -9.64 -2.24
N LEU A 536 28.93 -10.89 -2.30
CA LEU A 536 29.09 -11.77 -3.45
C LEU A 536 28.46 -11.19 -4.73
N LEU A 537 27.36 -10.46 -4.60
CA LEU A 537 26.68 -9.79 -5.72
C LEU A 537 27.35 -8.46 -6.12
N GLY A 538 28.48 -8.10 -5.49
CA GLY A 538 29.25 -6.91 -5.83
C GLY A 538 28.73 -5.61 -5.23
N VAL A 539 27.92 -5.68 -4.17
CA VAL A 539 27.48 -4.50 -3.41
C VAL A 539 28.61 -4.03 -2.49
N ASP A 540 28.92 -2.74 -2.54
CA ASP A 540 29.95 -2.11 -1.71
C ASP A 540 29.36 -1.46 -0.44
N ALA A 541 28.12 -0.97 -0.51
CA ALA A 541 27.40 -0.40 0.63
C ALA A 541 25.90 -0.71 0.59
N VAL A 542 25.31 -0.94 1.76
CA VAL A 542 23.88 -1.26 1.94
C VAL A 542 23.19 -0.13 2.70
N GLY A 543 21.95 0.18 2.32
CA GLY A 543 21.10 1.06 3.10
C GLY A 543 19.63 0.93 2.71
N MET A 544 18.79 1.88 3.14
CA MET A 544 17.32 1.72 3.10
C MET A 544 16.60 2.88 2.37
N SER A 545 17.29 3.59 1.47
CA SER A 545 16.73 4.75 0.76
C SER A 545 17.36 4.99 -0.62
N THR A 546 17.18 6.19 -1.19
CA THR A 546 17.91 6.72 -2.34
C THR A 546 17.56 6.12 -3.70
N VAL A 547 17.56 4.79 -3.88
CA VAL A 547 17.43 4.17 -5.21
C VAL A 547 16.15 4.59 -5.95
N HIS A 548 15.01 4.65 -5.25
CA HIS A 548 13.73 5.07 -5.83
C HIS A 548 13.67 6.57 -6.16
N GLU A 549 14.40 7.40 -5.42
CA GLU A 549 14.55 8.83 -5.71
C GLU A 549 15.39 9.02 -7.00
N VAL A 550 16.49 8.27 -7.14
CA VAL A 550 17.35 8.25 -8.33
C VAL A 550 16.57 7.80 -9.56
N ILE A 551 15.82 6.69 -9.46
CA ILE A 551 14.98 6.20 -10.57
C ILE A 551 13.98 7.27 -11.02
N THR A 552 13.33 7.95 -10.07
CA THR A 552 12.35 8.99 -10.37
C THR A 552 13.01 10.22 -11.01
N ALA A 553 14.20 10.60 -10.54
CA ALA A 553 14.98 11.69 -11.12
C ALA A 553 15.39 11.40 -12.56
N ARG A 554 15.88 10.18 -12.84
CA ARG A 554 16.26 9.74 -14.18
C ARG A 554 15.08 9.62 -15.12
N HIS A 555 13.93 9.17 -14.62
CA HIS A 555 12.68 9.21 -15.37
C HIS A 555 12.33 10.65 -15.79
N CYS A 556 12.54 11.63 -14.89
CA CYS A 556 12.37 13.06 -15.15
C CYS A 556 13.52 13.73 -15.94
N ASP A 557 14.45 12.95 -16.49
CA ASP A 557 15.65 13.42 -17.20
C ASP A 557 16.54 14.40 -16.38
N MET A 558 16.56 14.23 -15.05
CA MET A 558 17.47 14.98 -14.17
C MET A 558 18.82 14.29 -14.07
N LYS A 559 19.93 15.04 -14.09
CA LYS A 559 21.27 14.50 -13.80
C LYS A 559 21.41 14.21 -12.31
N VAL A 560 21.99 13.08 -11.96
CA VAL A 560 22.04 12.64 -10.56
C VAL A 560 23.49 12.45 -10.11
N PHE A 561 23.80 13.01 -8.94
CA PHE A 561 24.98 12.69 -8.15
C PHE A 561 24.53 12.14 -6.80
N ALA A 562 25.14 11.07 -6.33
CA ALA A 562 24.82 10.53 -5.02
C ALA A 562 26.06 10.00 -4.32
N PHE A 563 26.05 10.07 -2.99
CA PHE A 563 27.08 9.46 -2.17
C PHE A 563 26.52 8.94 -0.85
N SER A 564 27.20 7.94 -0.31
CA SER A 564 26.92 7.33 0.98
C SER A 564 28.04 7.70 1.95
N LEU A 565 27.68 8.15 3.15
CA LEU A 565 28.58 8.14 4.30
C LEU A 565 28.58 6.73 4.88
N ILE A 566 29.77 6.13 5.00
CA ILE A 566 29.92 4.82 5.63
C ILE A 566 29.85 5.02 7.14
N THR A 567 28.71 4.71 7.73
CA THR A 567 28.41 5.01 9.14
C THR A 567 28.72 3.87 10.09
N ASN A 568 28.83 2.65 9.56
CA ASN A 568 29.20 1.45 10.29
C ASN A 568 29.84 0.46 9.31
N LYS A 569 30.61 -0.51 9.82
CA LYS A 569 31.05 -1.67 9.03
C LYS A 569 29.99 -2.77 9.11
N CYS A 570 29.70 -3.40 7.99
CA CYS A 570 28.81 -4.54 7.95
C CYS A 570 29.49 -5.76 8.59
N VAL A 571 28.79 -6.44 9.50
CA VAL A 571 29.31 -7.61 10.19
C VAL A 571 29.16 -8.85 9.31
N THR A 572 30.26 -9.32 8.73
CA THR A 572 30.25 -10.48 7.85
C THR A 572 30.79 -11.76 8.51
N GLU A 573 31.10 -11.77 9.80
CA GLU A 573 31.54 -13.00 10.50
C GLU A 573 30.67 -13.27 11.72
N TYR A 574 30.34 -14.54 11.94
CA TYR A 574 29.41 -14.95 13.00
C TYR A 574 30.03 -14.82 14.40
N GLU A 575 31.36 -14.79 14.48
CA GLU A 575 32.13 -14.68 15.72
C GLU A 575 32.33 -13.23 16.18
N SER A 576 31.91 -12.24 15.39
CA SER A 576 31.97 -10.83 15.77
C SER A 576 30.94 -10.51 16.85
N ASN A 577 31.31 -9.63 17.78
CA ASN A 577 30.41 -9.08 18.80
C ASN A 577 29.93 -7.66 18.46
N GLU A 578 30.26 -7.16 17.28
CA GLU A 578 29.80 -5.83 16.83
C GLU A 578 28.34 -5.89 16.39
N GLU A 579 27.58 -4.85 16.72
CA GLU A 579 26.17 -4.71 16.35
C GLU A 579 25.92 -3.30 15.79
N ALA A 580 25.23 -3.24 14.65
CA ALA A 580 24.81 -1.96 14.08
C ALA A 580 23.72 -1.32 14.95
N ASN A 581 23.89 -0.04 15.27
CA ASN A 581 22.93 0.73 16.06
C ASN A 581 22.74 2.14 15.47
N HIS A 582 21.59 2.74 15.73
CA HIS A 582 21.23 4.04 15.15
C HIS A 582 22.01 5.22 15.74
N GLU A 583 22.39 5.13 17.02
CA GLU A 583 23.14 6.19 17.71
C GLU A 583 24.52 6.41 17.07
N GLU A 584 25.22 5.33 16.71
CA GLU A 584 26.50 5.38 16.01
C GLU A 584 26.36 6.09 14.65
N VAL A 585 25.31 5.75 13.89
CA VAL A 585 25.01 6.38 12.59
C VAL A 585 24.90 7.89 12.71
N MET A 586 24.18 8.38 13.72
CA MET A 586 24.01 9.80 13.97
C MET A 586 25.31 10.48 14.43
N SER A 587 26.11 9.79 15.24
CA SER A 587 27.40 10.29 15.74
C SER A 587 28.41 10.52 14.59
N ILE A 588 28.51 9.57 13.66
CA ILE A 588 29.44 9.65 12.52
C ILE A 588 28.97 10.72 11.52
N GLY A 589 27.67 10.81 11.30
CA GLY A 589 27.06 11.89 10.53
C GLY A 589 27.49 13.27 11.03
N SER A 590 27.38 13.49 12.35
CA SER A 590 27.80 14.72 13.00
C SER A 590 29.31 14.98 12.87
N LEU A 591 30.14 13.94 13.00
CA LEU A 591 31.59 14.05 12.87
C LEU A 591 32.05 14.46 11.46
N LYS A 592 31.40 13.94 10.41
CA LYS A 592 31.78 14.21 9.00
C LYS A 592 30.98 15.34 8.35
N GLN A 593 30.09 15.99 9.10
CA GLN A 593 29.20 17.04 8.62
C GLN A 593 29.91 18.16 7.85
N GLU A 594 30.98 18.72 8.40
CA GLU A 594 31.71 19.83 7.75
C GLU A 594 32.34 19.39 6.43
N THR A 595 32.93 18.19 6.40
CA THR A 595 33.56 17.62 5.21
C THR A 595 32.53 17.38 4.11
N MET A 596 31.40 16.74 4.44
CA MET A 596 30.34 16.49 3.47
C MET A 596 29.68 17.79 3.00
N THR A 597 29.48 18.76 3.89
CA THR A 597 28.92 20.07 3.53
C THR A 597 29.81 20.77 2.51
N LYS A 598 31.13 20.80 2.76
CA LYS A 598 32.10 21.39 1.85
C LYS A 598 32.13 20.68 0.50
N LEU A 599 32.06 19.34 0.48
CA LEU A 599 31.98 18.56 -0.76
C LEU A 599 30.73 18.92 -1.58
N VAL A 600 29.57 18.99 -0.93
CA VAL A 600 28.31 19.37 -1.61
C VAL A 600 28.36 20.80 -2.12
N THR A 601 28.89 21.74 -1.33
CA THR A 601 29.07 23.14 -1.76
C THR A 601 29.94 23.24 -3.01
N GLU A 602 31.09 22.55 -3.05
CA GLU A 602 31.94 22.55 -4.23
C GLU A 602 31.30 21.86 -5.44
N MET A 603 30.54 20.78 -5.23
CA MET A 603 29.75 20.16 -6.30
C MET A 603 28.72 21.14 -6.88
N VAL A 604 27.98 21.84 -6.03
CA VAL A 604 26.99 22.86 -6.44
C VAL A 604 27.66 23.95 -7.29
N LYS A 605 28.85 24.42 -6.90
CA LYS A 605 29.62 25.41 -7.67
C LYS A 605 30.04 24.91 -9.05
N LYS A 606 30.48 23.66 -9.18
CA LYS A 606 30.87 23.10 -10.48
C LYS A 606 29.67 22.85 -11.38
N ILE A 607 28.54 22.38 -10.81
CA ILE A 607 27.29 22.19 -11.55
C ILE A 607 26.79 23.53 -12.09
N ASN A 608 26.76 24.57 -11.26
CA ASN A 608 26.29 25.90 -11.66
C ASN A 608 27.15 26.55 -12.76
N LYS A 609 28.46 26.26 -12.81
CA LYS A 609 29.36 26.77 -13.87
C LYS A 609 29.21 26.03 -15.21
N SER A 610 28.64 24.83 -15.19
CA SER A 610 28.47 23.97 -16.37
C SER A 610 27.11 24.14 -17.04
N ASN A 611 26.17 24.82 -16.36
CA ASN A 611 24.89 25.28 -16.90
C ASN A 611 25.03 26.71 -17.40
#